data_AF-A0A1G3CMN9-F1
#
_entry.id   AF-A0A1G3CMN9-F1
#
_cell.length_a   1.000
_cell.length_b   1.000
_cell.length_c   1.000
_cell.angle_alpha   90.00
_cell.angle_beta   90.00
_cell.angle_gamma   90.00
#
_symmetry.space_group_name_H-M   'P 1'
#
loop_
_entity.id
_entity.type
_entity.pdbx_description
1 polymer ?
#
loop_
_entity_poly.entity_id
_entity_poly.type
_entity_poly.pdbx_seq_one_letter_code
_entity_poly.pdbx_strand_id
1 'polypeptide(L)'
;IMKQEGVDFVEAVKLAASKSHIDLSHLQDNKKASLWGAEKTHLLNATNFAAKFYHSTLLNSESGKVARDYIQKRQINDQSIKNFCLGYSPNSWDALLKICKERNVPTELLEKVGLIIPKKEGNGYYDRFRNRLMFPILDARKQVVGFGGRSLDDSLPKYLNSPETVLFNKSNALYGINIAKNAILKQHRVILMEGYTDVIMAHQHGIDWSVAVMGTSVSKQHLRQLRQYCNQVILLLDSDIAGQKSSDRNLDIFIEEEFDVKIAQLPKDFDPCDYLVAEGAESFLACVNSAKDFFSFKIEMAASKWDMSTIHGKANAINDILSTAMKMPDV
;
A
#
# COMPACT_ATOMS: atom_id res chain seq x y z
N ILE A 1 20.75 -1.91 17.15
CA ILE A 1 19.60 -2.33 17.99
C ILE A 1 18.28 -2.26 17.22
N MET A 2 17.65 -1.11 16.91
CA MET A 2 16.37 -1.08 16.14
C MET A 2 16.41 -1.89 14.84
N LYS A 3 17.44 -1.68 14.00
CA LYS A 3 17.64 -2.42 12.74
C LYS A 3 18.04 -3.89 12.93
N GLN A 4 18.68 -4.24 14.05
CA GLN A 4 19.20 -5.58 14.32
C GLN A 4 18.15 -6.48 15.00
N GLU A 5 17.37 -5.92 15.91
CA GLU A 5 16.43 -6.62 16.78
C GLU A 5 14.97 -6.43 16.33
N GLY A 6 14.71 -5.53 15.37
CA GLY A 6 13.37 -5.31 14.80
C GLY A 6 12.37 -4.65 15.75
N VAL A 7 12.85 -3.98 16.79
CA VAL A 7 12.05 -3.36 17.86
C VAL A 7 11.81 -1.87 17.62
N ASP A 8 10.76 -1.30 18.24
CA ASP A 8 10.47 0.12 18.11
C ASP A 8 11.49 1.01 18.86
N PHE A 9 11.38 2.33 18.72
CA PHE A 9 12.34 3.26 19.34
C PHE A 9 12.36 3.13 20.87
N VAL A 10 11.19 2.98 21.51
CA VAL A 10 11.08 2.87 22.97
C VAL A 10 11.68 1.54 23.44
N GLU A 11 11.39 0.45 22.73
CA GLU A 11 11.96 -0.87 23.00
C GLU A 11 13.47 -0.91 22.74
N ALA A 12 13.96 -0.24 21.69
CA ALA A 12 15.39 -0.13 21.42
C ALA A 12 16.13 0.69 22.49
N VAL A 13 15.50 1.75 23.00
CA VAL A 13 16.03 2.51 24.14
C VAL A 13 16.09 1.64 25.38
N LYS A 14 15.06 0.81 25.65
CA LYS A 14 15.06 -0.16 26.76
C LYS A 14 16.16 -1.21 26.60
N LEU A 15 16.31 -1.79 25.41
CA LEU A 15 17.34 -2.78 25.08
C LEU A 15 18.77 -2.20 25.14
N ALA A 16 18.94 -0.94 24.74
CA ALA A 16 20.21 -0.24 24.86
C ALA A 16 20.55 0.02 26.33
N ALA A 17 19.59 0.51 27.11
CA ALA A 17 19.80 0.82 28.52
C ALA A 17 20.08 -0.42 29.37
N SER A 18 19.39 -1.54 29.10
CA SER A 18 19.65 -2.80 29.79
C SER A 18 21.06 -3.35 29.52
N LYS A 19 21.56 -3.17 28.29
CA LYS A 19 22.93 -3.58 27.92
C LYS A 19 24.00 -2.66 28.52
N SER A 20 23.66 -1.42 28.84
CA SER A 20 24.58 -0.43 29.42
C SER A 20 24.40 -0.23 30.93
N HIS A 21 23.57 -1.05 31.60
CA HIS A 21 23.22 -0.92 33.02
C HIS A 21 22.72 0.48 33.42
N ILE A 22 22.05 1.17 32.50
CA ILE A 22 21.45 2.49 32.74
C ILE A 22 20.04 2.26 33.29
N ASP A 23 19.75 2.79 34.49
CA ASP A 23 18.42 2.72 35.07
C ASP A 23 17.45 3.68 34.36
N LEU A 24 16.40 3.12 33.77
CA LEU A 24 15.33 3.86 33.10
C LEU A 24 14.09 4.06 33.98
N SER A 25 14.18 3.81 35.29
CA SER A 25 13.10 4.03 36.25
C SER A 25 12.48 5.43 36.14
N HIS A 26 13.27 6.45 35.81
CA HIS A 26 12.80 7.83 35.58
C HIS A 26 11.98 8.05 34.29
N LEU A 27 11.95 7.10 33.35
CA LEU A 27 11.05 7.14 32.18
C LEU A 27 9.68 6.52 32.46
N GLN A 28 9.49 5.84 33.61
CA GLN A 28 8.22 5.20 33.97
C GLN A 28 7.09 6.19 34.30
N ASP A 29 7.39 7.47 34.51
CA ASP A 29 6.39 8.49 34.84
C ASP A 29 5.49 8.92 33.66
N ASN A 30 5.73 8.40 32.46
CA ASN A 30 4.89 8.68 31.30
C ASN A 30 3.65 7.75 31.25
N LYS A 31 2.76 7.84 32.25
CA LYS A 31 1.46 7.13 32.28
C LYS A 31 0.70 7.25 30.96
N LYS A 32 0.77 8.41 30.30
CA LYS A 32 0.13 8.65 28.98
C LYS A 32 0.72 7.78 27.86
N ALA A 33 2.04 7.57 27.82
CA ALA A 33 2.68 6.72 26.81
C ALA A 33 2.34 5.23 27.04
N SER A 34 2.26 4.80 28.30
CA SER A 34 1.84 3.45 28.68
C SER A 34 0.37 3.17 28.31
N LEU A 35 -0.53 4.11 28.60
CA LEU A 35 -1.95 4.04 28.23
C LEU A 35 -2.15 4.01 26.71
N TRP A 36 -1.41 4.84 25.96
CA TRP A 36 -1.43 4.84 24.50
C TRP A 36 -0.97 3.50 23.92
N GLY A 37 0.08 2.90 24.47
CA GLY A 37 0.56 1.57 24.06
C GLY A 37 -0.48 0.48 24.29
N ALA A 38 -1.17 0.51 25.43
CA ALA A 38 -2.24 -0.43 25.75
C ALA A 38 -3.45 -0.27 24.80
N GLU A 39 -3.91 0.97 24.56
CA GLU A 39 -5.01 1.24 23.64
C GLU A 39 -4.66 0.79 22.20
N LYS A 40 -3.46 1.13 21.72
CA LYS A 40 -2.99 0.70 20.41
C LYS A 40 -2.98 -0.82 20.26
N THR A 41 -2.60 -1.54 21.31
CA THR A 41 -2.62 -3.01 21.33
C THR A 41 -4.04 -3.55 21.17
N HIS A 42 -5.03 -2.96 21.85
CA HIS A 42 -6.43 -3.34 21.70
C HIS A 42 -6.96 -3.07 20.27
N LEU A 43 -6.59 -1.93 19.67
CA LEU A 43 -6.96 -1.61 18.30
C LEU A 43 -6.36 -2.60 17.30
N LEU A 44 -5.09 -2.98 17.48
CA LEU A 44 -4.42 -4.01 16.67
C LEU A 44 -5.06 -5.40 16.85
N ASN A 45 -5.51 -5.73 18.05
CA ASN A 45 -6.23 -6.98 18.29
C ASN A 45 -7.57 -7.01 17.56
N ALA A 46 -8.29 -5.88 17.52
CA ALA A 46 -9.55 -5.76 16.77
C ALA A 46 -9.33 -5.90 15.25
N THR A 47 -8.33 -5.25 14.67
CA THR A 47 -8.02 -5.38 13.23
C THR A 47 -7.54 -6.80 12.87
N ASN A 48 -6.69 -7.41 13.72
CA ASN A 48 -6.26 -8.79 13.53
C ASN A 48 -7.42 -9.79 13.63
N PHE A 49 -8.36 -9.57 14.55
CA PHE A 49 -9.56 -10.37 14.65
C PHE A 49 -10.40 -10.28 13.37
N ALA A 50 -10.64 -9.06 12.86
CA ALA A 50 -11.37 -8.86 11.62
C ALA A 50 -10.67 -9.51 10.42
N ALA A 51 -9.34 -9.42 10.32
CA ALA A 51 -8.59 -10.09 9.25
C ALA A 51 -8.77 -11.61 9.28
N LYS A 52 -8.70 -12.24 10.47
CA LYS A 52 -8.96 -13.68 10.64
C LYS A 52 -10.40 -14.05 10.26
N PHE A 53 -11.37 -13.24 10.67
CA PHE A 53 -12.77 -13.43 10.30
C PHE A 53 -12.96 -13.42 8.79
N TYR A 54 -12.48 -12.37 8.10
CA TYR A 54 -12.61 -12.27 6.65
C TYR A 54 -11.87 -13.38 5.91
N HIS A 55 -10.67 -13.75 6.35
CA HIS A 55 -9.89 -14.84 5.75
C HIS A 55 -10.62 -16.18 5.91
N SER A 56 -11.11 -16.50 7.11
CA SER A 56 -11.90 -17.72 7.35
C SER A 56 -13.19 -17.72 6.53
N THR A 57 -13.86 -16.58 6.42
CA THR A 57 -15.07 -16.45 5.60
C THR A 57 -14.79 -16.72 4.13
N LEU A 58 -13.68 -16.20 3.58
CA LEU A 58 -13.27 -16.47 2.21
C LEU A 58 -13.06 -17.97 1.96
N LEU A 59 -12.36 -18.66 2.86
CA LEU A 59 -11.97 -20.05 2.65
C LEU A 59 -13.12 -21.03 2.91
N ASN A 60 -13.88 -20.82 3.99
CA ASN A 60 -14.70 -21.87 4.57
C ASN A 60 -16.21 -21.67 4.40
N SER A 61 -16.66 -20.45 4.07
CA SER A 61 -18.10 -20.18 3.94
C SER A 61 -18.60 -20.38 2.51
N GLU A 62 -19.88 -20.77 2.41
CA GLU A 62 -20.59 -20.85 1.13
C GLU A 62 -20.71 -19.45 0.49
N SER A 63 -20.97 -18.42 1.31
CA SER A 63 -21.06 -17.04 0.83
C SER A 63 -19.74 -16.49 0.27
N GLY A 64 -18.61 -17.09 0.65
CA GLY A 64 -17.28 -16.79 0.10
C GLY A 64 -17.07 -17.25 -1.34
N LYS A 65 -17.96 -18.08 -1.90
CA LYS A 65 -17.83 -18.60 -3.27
C LYS A 65 -17.66 -17.50 -4.31
N VAL A 66 -18.42 -16.41 -4.22
CA VAL A 66 -18.32 -15.27 -5.16
C VAL A 66 -16.92 -14.64 -5.19
N ALA A 67 -16.27 -14.55 -4.03
CA ALA A 67 -14.91 -14.02 -3.93
C ALA A 67 -13.88 -15.02 -4.47
N ARG A 68 -14.05 -16.33 -4.20
CA ARG A 68 -13.20 -17.39 -4.75
C ARG A 68 -13.30 -17.47 -6.28
N ASP A 69 -14.51 -17.38 -6.83
CA ASP A 69 -14.75 -17.35 -8.28
C ASP A 69 -14.03 -16.15 -8.94
N TYR A 70 -14.03 -14.98 -8.27
CA TYR A 70 -13.29 -13.81 -8.75
C TYR A 70 -11.76 -13.99 -8.69
N ILE A 71 -11.25 -14.52 -7.57
CA ILE A 71 -9.81 -14.83 -7.39
C ILE A 71 -9.36 -15.81 -8.47
N GLN A 72 -10.13 -16.86 -8.74
CA GLN A 72 -9.81 -17.85 -9.76
C GLN A 72 -9.76 -17.22 -11.15
N LYS A 73 -10.71 -16.34 -11.50
CA LYS A 73 -10.67 -15.59 -12.77
C LYS A 73 -9.43 -14.72 -12.91
N ARG A 74 -8.92 -14.17 -11.79
CA ARG A 74 -7.67 -13.40 -11.73
C ARG A 74 -6.42 -14.28 -11.59
N GLN A 75 -6.58 -15.61 -11.59
CA GLN A 75 -5.50 -16.58 -11.46
C GLN A 75 -4.62 -16.39 -10.21
N ILE A 76 -5.18 -15.84 -9.13
CA ILE A 76 -4.49 -15.72 -7.85
C ILE A 76 -4.51 -17.11 -7.19
N ASN A 77 -3.33 -17.66 -6.89
CA ASN A 77 -3.19 -19.00 -6.33
C ASN A 77 -3.33 -19.03 -4.79
N ASP A 78 -3.47 -20.23 -4.23
CA ASP A 78 -3.67 -20.43 -2.79
C ASP A 78 -2.52 -19.90 -1.93
N GLN A 79 -1.29 -19.97 -2.43
CA GLN A 79 -0.12 -19.45 -1.73
C GLN A 79 -0.20 -17.92 -1.62
N SER A 80 -0.64 -17.23 -2.68
CA SER A 80 -0.91 -15.79 -2.69
C SER A 80 -2.07 -15.42 -1.75
N ILE A 81 -3.18 -16.18 -1.78
CA ILE A 81 -4.31 -16.01 -0.85
C ILE A 81 -3.82 -16.06 0.60
N LYS A 82 -2.95 -17.01 0.93
CA LYS A 82 -2.37 -17.17 2.27
C LYS A 82 -1.36 -16.08 2.61
N ASN A 83 -0.41 -15.78 1.72
CA ASN A 83 0.67 -14.81 1.97
C ASN A 83 0.15 -13.38 2.19
N PHE A 84 -0.89 -13.00 1.43
CA PHE A 84 -1.53 -11.70 1.53
C PHE A 84 -2.75 -11.70 2.46
N CYS A 85 -3.06 -12.84 3.10
CA CYS A 85 -4.21 -13.02 3.98
C CYS A 85 -5.52 -12.54 3.35
N LEU A 86 -5.75 -12.81 2.06
CA LEU A 86 -6.96 -12.34 1.37
C LEU A 86 -8.20 -12.84 2.10
N GLY A 87 -9.24 -12.01 2.16
CA GLY A 87 -10.46 -12.34 2.88
C GLY A 87 -11.71 -11.97 2.10
N TYR A 88 -12.88 -12.22 2.67
CA TYR A 88 -14.15 -11.84 2.10
C TYR A 88 -15.04 -11.24 3.17
N SER A 89 -15.60 -10.06 2.89
CA SER A 89 -16.66 -9.48 3.71
C SER A 89 -18.02 -9.89 3.13
N PRO A 90 -18.87 -10.62 3.91
CA PRO A 90 -20.20 -11.03 3.48
C PRO A 90 -21.07 -9.88 2.97
N ASN A 91 -22.03 -10.21 2.11
CA ASN A 91 -23.12 -9.30 1.76
C ASN A 91 -24.14 -9.20 2.91
N SER A 92 -23.75 -8.59 4.03
CA SER A 92 -24.57 -8.35 5.21
C SER A 92 -24.24 -6.99 5.80
N TRP A 93 -25.21 -6.39 6.52
CA TRP A 93 -25.02 -5.10 7.19
C TRP A 93 -24.25 -5.19 8.50
N ASP A 94 -24.13 -6.36 9.11
CA ASP A 94 -23.63 -6.50 10.49
C ASP A 94 -22.91 -7.83 10.76
N ALA A 95 -22.37 -8.50 9.74
CA ALA A 95 -21.71 -9.79 9.89
C ALA A 95 -20.49 -9.73 10.82
N LEU A 96 -19.60 -8.75 10.61
CA LEU A 96 -18.44 -8.50 11.47
C LEU A 96 -18.92 -8.03 12.85
N LEU A 97 -19.85 -7.07 12.90
CA LEU A 97 -20.37 -6.56 14.16
C LEU A 97 -20.95 -7.67 15.05
N LYS A 98 -21.70 -8.61 14.48
CA LYS A 98 -22.30 -9.74 15.19
C LYS A 98 -21.24 -10.68 15.77
N ILE A 99 -20.29 -11.14 14.96
CA ILE A 99 -19.24 -12.06 15.44
C ILE A 99 -18.31 -11.38 16.45
N CYS A 100 -18.06 -10.08 16.32
CA CYS A 100 -17.30 -9.31 17.29
C CYS A 100 -18.03 -9.21 18.64
N LYS A 101 -19.35 -8.98 18.64
CA LYS A 101 -20.17 -9.00 19.86
C LYS A 101 -20.14 -10.38 20.54
N GLU A 102 -20.29 -11.46 19.77
CA GLU A 102 -20.19 -12.84 20.28
C GLU A 102 -18.83 -13.14 20.91
N ARG A 103 -17.78 -12.47 20.46
CA ARG A 103 -16.40 -12.60 20.96
C ARG A 103 -15.99 -11.51 21.95
N ASN A 104 -16.95 -10.71 22.44
CA ASN A 104 -16.73 -9.62 23.39
C ASN A 104 -15.70 -8.57 22.93
N VAL A 105 -15.58 -8.34 21.61
CA VAL A 105 -14.78 -7.24 21.08
C VAL A 105 -15.58 -5.94 21.23
N PRO A 106 -15.07 -4.92 21.95
CA PRO A 106 -15.79 -3.67 22.13
C PRO A 106 -16.08 -2.95 20.81
N THR A 107 -17.34 -2.54 20.63
CA THR A 107 -17.81 -1.81 19.44
C THR A 107 -17.00 -0.53 19.18
N GLU A 108 -16.61 0.19 20.23
CA GLU A 108 -15.80 1.42 20.14
C GLU A 108 -14.46 1.18 19.45
N LEU A 109 -13.81 0.02 19.70
CA LEU A 109 -12.55 -0.31 19.02
C LEU A 109 -12.77 -0.48 17.52
N LEU A 110 -13.86 -1.14 17.11
CA LEU A 110 -14.20 -1.36 15.71
C LEU A 110 -14.46 -0.05 14.98
N GLU A 111 -15.13 0.90 15.63
CA GLU A 111 -15.36 2.24 15.09
C GLU A 111 -14.03 3.00 14.96
N LYS A 112 -13.21 3.01 16.02
CA LYS A 112 -11.90 3.69 16.03
C LYS A 112 -10.94 3.21 14.93
N VAL A 113 -10.99 1.93 14.58
CA VAL A 113 -10.19 1.36 13.46
C VAL A 113 -10.93 1.37 12.11
N GLY A 114 -12.11 1.99 12.05
CA GLY A 114 -12.85 2.22 10.81
C GLY A 114 -13.46 0.96 10.20
N LEU A 115 -13.76 -0.06 10.99
CA LEU A 115 -14.40 -1.31 10.53
C LEU A 115 -15.92 -1.24 10.49
N ILE A 116 -16.52 -0.35 11.29
CA ILE A 116 -17.96 -0.10 11.34
C ILE A 116 -18.24 1.40 11.20
N ILE A 117 -19.47 1.73 10.82
CA ILE A 117 -19.93 3.11 10.65
C ILE A 117 -21.19 3.31 11.52
N PRO A 118 -21.29 4.40 12.30
CA PRO A 118 -22.51 4.71 13.02
C PRO A 118 -23.67 4.99 12.04
N LYS A 119 -24.89 4.59 12.42
CA LYS A 119 -26.09 4.95 11.65
C LYS A 119 -26.31 6.47 11.75
N LYS A 120 -26.74 7.08 10.64
CA LYS A 120 -27.09 8.52 10.61
C LYS A 120 -28.33 8.82 11.46
N GLU A 121 -29.26 7.87 11.51
CA GLU A 121 -30.49 7.97 12.29
C GLU A 121 -30.65 6.74 13.19
N GLY A 122 -31.07 6.98 14.43
CA GLY A 122 -31.23 5.95 15.46
C GLY A 122 -29.91 5.48 16.10
N ASN A 123 -30.02 4.48 16.98
CA ASN A 123 -28.88 3.89 17.65
C ASN A 123 -28.30 2.71 16.86
N GLY A 124 -26.97 2.62 16.83
CA GLY A 124 -26.24 1.45 16.35
C GLY A 124 -25.28 1.70 15.20
N TYR A 125 -24.72 0.61 14.70
CA TYR A 125 -23.64 0.61 13.71
C TYR A 125 -23.94 -0.39 12.61
N TYR A 126 -23.22 -0.28 11.49
CA TYR A 126 -23.19 -1.28 10.44
C TYR A 126 -21.76 -1.45 9.91
N ASP A 127 -21.49 -2.61 9.32
CA ASP A 127 -20.19 -2.96 8.76
C ASP A 127 -19.82 -2.02 7.61
N ARG A 128 -18.59 -1.51 7.63
CA ARG A 128 -18.08 -0.64 6.56
C ARG A 128 -17.95 -1.39 5.24
N PHE A 129 -17.38 -2.60 5.29
CA PHE A 129 -17.12 -3.43 4.13
C PHE A 129 -18.22 -4.47 3.99
N ARG A 130 -18.83 -4.57 2.81
CA ARG A 130 -19.92 -5.50 2.52
C ARG A 130 -19.80 -5.98 1.09
N ASN A 131 -19.99 -7.28 0.87
CA ASN A 131 -19.87 -7.94 -0.42
C ASN A 131 -18.54 -7.63 -1.16
N ARG A 132 -17.41 -7.75 -0.44
CA ARG A 132 -16.10 -7.31 -0.93
C ARG A 132 -15.03 -8.37 -0.76
N LEU A 133 -14.19 -8.53 -1.79
CA LEU A 133 -12.89 -9.18 -1.63
C LEU A 133 -12.00 -8.25 -0.80
N MET A 134 -11.49 -8.75 0.31
CA MET A 134 -10.76 -7.99 1.31
C MET A 134 -9.25 -8.20 1.15
N PHE A 135 -8.53 -7.09 1.21
CA PHE A 135 -7.08 -7.00 1.15
C PHE A 135 -6.57 -6.39 2.46
N PRO A 136 -6.17 -7.20 3.46
CA PRO A 136 -5.58 -6.66 4.68
C PRO A 136 -4.31 -5.87 4.37
N ILE A 137 -4.18 -4.68 4.94
CA ILE A 137 -3.01 -3.81 4.78
C ILE A 137 -2.14 -4.02 6.02
N LEU A 138 -0.95 -4.58 5.81
CA LEU A 138 -0.02 -4.89 6.89
C LEU A 138 1.15 -3.90 6.89
N ASP A 139 1.51 -3.38 8.07
CA ASP A 139 2.73 -2.58 8.23
C ASP A 139 4.00 -3.45 8.07
N ALA A 140 5.17 -2.82 8.04
CA ALA A 140 6.44 -3.54 7.93
C ALA A 140 6.71 -4.55 9.07
N ARG A 141 5.97 -4.48 10.19
CA ARG A 141 6.01 -5.42 11.33
C ARG A 141 4.91 -6.48 11.26
N LYS A 142 4.26 -6.63 10.10
CA LYS A 142 3.19 -7.59 9.83
C LYS A 142 1.93 -7.34 10.68
N GLN A 143 1.73 -6.13 11.17
CA GLN A 143 0.52 -5.77 11.91
C GLN A 143 -0.57 -5.30 10.95
N VAL A 144 -1.79 -5.83 11.06
CA VAL A 144 -2.91 -5.38 10.23
C VAL A 144 -3.33 -3.99 10.71
N VAL A 145 -3.10 -2.98 9.87
CA VAL A 145 -3.40 -1.58 10.20
C VAL A 145 -4.70 -1.08 9.58
N GLY A 146 -5.12 -1.69 8.47
CA GLY A 146 -6.35 -1.33 7.75
C GLY A 146 -6.69 -2.35 6.68
N PHE A 147 -7.64 -2.02 5.82
CA PHE A 147 -8.12 -2.91 4.77
C PHE A 147 -8.41 -2.14 3.48
N GLY A 148 -8.10 -2.75 2.35
CA GLY A 148 -8.73 -2.48 1.07
C GLY A 148 -9.86 -3.47 0.82
N GLY A 149 -10.87 -3.09 0.06
CA GLY A 149 -12.02 -3.92 -0.27
C GLY A 149 -12.50 -3.69 -1.70
N ARG A 150 -12.36 -4.68 -2.57
CA ARG A 150 -12.88 -4.63 -3.94
C ARG A 150 -14.33 -5.12 -3.99
N SER A 151 -15.21 -4.31 -4.58
CA SER A 151 -16.59 -4.74 -4.86
C SER A 151 -16.61 -6.00 -5.72
N LEU A 152 -17.53 -6.92 -5.42
CA LEU A 152 -17.78 -8.13 -6.20
C LEU A 152 -19.05 -8.05 -7.05
N ASP A 153 -19.74 -6.92 -6.96
CA ASP A 153 -20.87 -6.51 -7.79
C ASP A 153 -20.60 -5.10 -8.36
N ASP A 154 -21.59 -4.51 -9.04
CA ASP A 154 -21.50 -3.17 -9.63
C ASP A 154 -21.61 -2.03 -8.59
N SER A 155 -21.53 -2.33 -7.28
CA SER A 155 -21.58 -1.30 -6.25
C SER A 155 -20.35 -0.39 -6.27
N LEU A 156 -20.61 0.91 -6.14
CA LEU A 156 -19.56 1.93 -6.04
C LEU A 156 -19.20 2.21 -4.56
N PRO A 157 -17.92 2.51 -4.28
CA PRO A 157 -16.79 2.52 -5.20
C PRO A 157 -16.26 1.09 -5.49
N LYS A 158 -15.63 0.91 -6.65
CA LYS A 158 -14.99 -0.36 -7.07
C LYS A 158 -13.97 -0.85 -6.04
N TYR A 159 -13.14 0.06 -5.52
CA TYR A 159 -12.25 -0.17 -4.39
C TYR A 159 -12.60 0.79 -3.25
N LEU A 160 -12.69 0.26 -2.03
CA LEU A 160 -12.92 1.01 -0.80
C LEU A 160 -11.77 0.72 0.16
N ASN A 161 -11.13 1.75 0.69
CA ASN A 161 -10.13 1.60 1.74
C ASN A 161 -10.71 1.95 3.11
N SER A 162 -10.07 1.45 4.17
CA SER A 162 -10.23 1.98 5.52
C SER A 162 -10.09 3.51 5.52
N PRO A 163 -10.86 4.22 6.37
CA PRO A 163 -10.64 5.66 6.55
C PRO A 163 -9.29 5.89 7.26
N GLU A 164 -8.84 7.14 7.31
CA GLU A 164 -7.72 7.52 8.17
C GLU A 164 -8.03 7.16 9.63
N THR A 165 -7.09 6.51 10.32
CA THR A 165 -7.19 6.10 11.72
C THR A 165 -5.84 6.25 12.41
N VAL A 166 -5.78 6.03 13.72
CA VAL A 166 -4.50 6.00 14.44
C VAL A 166 -3.58 4.86 13.99
N LEU A 167 -4.12 3.81 13.37
CA LEU A 167 -3.34 2.69 12.84
C LEU A 167 -3.00 2.85 11.35
N PHE A 168 -3.93 3.37 10.56
CA PHE A 168 -3.84 3.46 9.12
C PHE A 168 -3.79 4.91 8.63
N ASN A 169 -2.72 5.23 7.91
CA ASN A 169 -2.58 6.48 7.18
C ASN A 169 -2.27 6.19 5.71
N LYS A 170 -3.15 6.59 4.81
CA LYS A 170 -3.03 6.30 3.37
C LYS A 170 -1.82 6.95 2.72
N SER A 171 -1.33 8.06 3.27
CA SER A 171 -0.12 8.73 2.79
C SER A 171 1.17 8.05 3.22
N ASN A 172 1.12 7.05 4.11
CA ASN A 172 2.30 6.34 4.62
C ASN A 172 2.23 4.81 4.41
N ALA A 173 1.06 4.26 4.11
CA ALA A 173 0.87 2.83 3.97
C ALA A 173 1.26 2.34 2.57
N LEU A 174 2.14 1.34 2.50
CA LEU A 174 2.50 0.65 1.27
C LEU A 174 2.02 -0.80 1.33
N TYR A 175 1.14 -1.18 0.40
CA TYR A 175 0.66 -2.55 0.33
C TYR A 175 1.79 -3.50 -0.09
N GLY A 176 1.91 -4.64 0.60
CA GLY A 176 2.97 -5.64 0.36
C GLY A 176 4.30 -5.36 1.07
N ILE A 177 4.48 -4.22 1.73
CA ILE A 177 5.78 -3.87 2.37
C ILE A 177 6.22 -4.91 3.42
N ASN A 178 5.27 -5.52 4.12
CA ASN A 178 5.48 -6.51 5.17
C ASN A 178 6.21 -7.77 4.67
N ILE A 179 6.03 -8.12 3.39
CA ILE A 179 6.69 -9.24 2.72
C ILE A 179 7.81 -8.78 1.78
N ALA A 180 7.68 -7.61 1.16
CA ALA A 180 8.65 -7.12 0.17
C ALA A 180 9.93 -6.53 0.76
N LYS A 181 9.89 -6.00 2.00
CA LYS A 181 11.01 -5.22 2.58
C LYS A 181 12.38 -5.91 2.50
N ASN A 182 12.43 -7.23 2.68
CA ASN A 182 13.69 -7.98 2.65
C ASN A 182 14.21 -8.14 1.22
N ALA A 183 13.32 -8.32 0.25
CA ALA A 183 13.69 -8.40 -1.16
C ALA A 183 14.14 -7.04 -1.68
N ILE A 184 13.43 -5.96 -1.32
CA ILE A 184 13.80 -4.57 -1.65
C ILE A 184 15.22 -4.26 -1.13
N LEU A 185 15.50 -4.61 0.13
CA LEU A 185 16.84 -4.44 0.71
C LEU A 185 17.94 -5.18 -0.07
N LYS A 186 17.68 -6.39 -0.56
CA LYS A 186 18.63 -7.19 -1.34
C LYS A 186 18.82 -6.65 -2.76
N GLN A 187 17.74 -6.18 -3.38
CA GLN A 187 17.76 -5.66 -4.75
C GLN A 187 18.25 -4.20 -4.82
N HIS A 188 18.27 -3.49 -3.69
CA HIS A 188 18.54 -2.05 -3.61
C HIS A 188 17.59 -1.17 -4.44
N ARG A 189 16.44 -1.71 -4.83
CA ARG A 189 15.40 -1.04 -5.63
C ARG A 189 14.03 -1.64 -5.35
N VAL A 190 12.97 -0.90 -5.67
CA VAL A 190 11.57 -1.31 -5.49
C VAL A 190 10.75 -1.00 -6.74
N ILE A 191 9.82 -1.88 -7.11
CA ILE A 191 8.74 -1.53 -8.06
C ILE A 191 7.58 -0.92 -7.29
N LEU A 192 7.19 0.30 -7.64
CA LEU A 192 6.03 0.97 -7.06
C LEU A 192 4.88 0.97 -8.07
N MET A 193 3.79 0.29 -7.71
CA MET A 193 2.57 0.10 -8.51
C MET A 193 1.37 0.78 -7.83
N GLU A 194 0.20 0.70 -8.45
CA GLU A 194 -1.01 1.37 -7.96
C GLU A 194 -1.96 0.44 -7.20
N GLY A 195 -2.14 -0.79 -7.69
CA GLY A 195 -3.20 -1.70 -7.25
C GLY A 195 -2.74 -2.83 -6.33
N TYR A 196 -3.72 -3.40 -5.63
CA TYR A 196 -3.53 -4.59 -4.79
C TYR A 196 -3.18 -5.83 -5.62
N THR A 197 -3.93 -6.05 -6.70
CA THR A 197 -3.77 -7.21 -7.57
C THR A 197 -2.42 -7.24 -8.26
N ASP A 198 -1.91 -6.06 -8.63
CA ASP A 198 -0.61 -5.90 -9.27
C ASP A 198 0.51 -6.45 -8.37
N VAL A 199 0.50 -6.05 -7.09
CA VAL A 199 1.48 -6.52 -6.10
C VAL A 199 1.32 -8.01 -5.84
N ILE A 200 0.08 -8.50 -5.72
CA ILE A 200 -0.16 -9.93 -5.50
C ILE A 200 0.39 -10.74 -6.67
N MET A 201 0.09 -10.35 -7.90
CA MET A 201 0.51 -11.06 -9.10
C MET A 201 2.01 -10.96 -9.34
N ALA A 202 2.64 -9.83 -9.06
CA ALA A 202 4.09 -9.68 -9.13
C ALA A 202 4.80 -10.64 -8.17
N HIS A 203 4.36 -10.68 -6.90
CA HIS A 203 4.90 -11.62 -5.91
C HIS A 203 4.64 -13.08 -6.30
N GLN A 204 3.46 -13.39 -6.85
CA GLN A 204 3.14 -14.73 -7.34
C GLN A 204 4.10 -15.19 -8.45
N HIS A 205 4.58 -14.26 -9.26
CA HIS A 205 5.54 -14.49 -10.34
C HIS A 205 7.02 -14.32 -9.91
N GLY A 206 7.28 -14.29 -8.60
CA GLY A 206 8.64 -14.22 -8.05
C GLY A 206 9.26 -12.82 -8.03
N ILE A 207 8.47 -11.78 -8.32
CA ILE A 207 8.90 -10.37 -8.27
C ILE A 207 8.46 -9.81 -6.91
N ASP A 208 9.11 -10.31 -5.86
CA ASP A 208 8.77 -10.07 -4.45
C ASP A 208 9.24 -8.72 -3.89
N TRP A 209 9.85 -7.88 -4.72
CA TRP A 209 10.34 -6.53 -4.38
C TRP A 209 9.43 -5.43 -4.94
N SER A 210 8.13 -5.69 -5.00
CA SER A 210 7.11 -4.75 -5.46
C SER A 210 6.13 -4.35 -4.34
N VAL A 211 5.66 -3.10 -4.34
CA VAL A 211 4.66 -2.54 -3.40
C VAL A 211 3.67 -1.60 -4.11
N ALA A 212 2.58 -1.20 -3.45
CA ALA A 212 1.60 -0.27 -4.03
C ALA A 212 1.07 0.81 -3.07
N VAL A 213 0.70 1.96 -3.65
CA VAL A 213 0.09 3.12 -2.95
C VAL A 213 -1.44 3.06 -2.85
N MET A 214 -2.11 2.06 -3.42
CA MET A 214 -3.54 1.78 -3.18
C MET A 214 -4.48 2.95 -3.59
N GLY A 215 -4.30 3.47 -4.80
CA GLY A 215 -5.13 4.53 -5.36
C GLY A 215 -5.00 5.88 -4.65
N THR A 216 -3.79 6.25 -4.23
CA THR A 216 -3.43 7.65 -3.87
C THR A 216 -2.19 8.08 -4.63
N SER A 217 -2.00 9.39 -4.77
CA SER A 217 -0.71 9.94 -5.17
C SER A 217 0.39 9.51 -4.19
N VAL A 218 1.60 9.32 -4.72
CA VAL A 218 2.80 9.10 -3.91
C VAL A 218 3.05 10.34 -3.02
N SER A 219 3.53 10.10 -1.79
CA SER A 219 3.73 11.14 -0.78
C SER A 219 5.16 11.10 -0.24
N LYS A 220 5.62 12.19 0.39
CA LYS A 220 6.95 12.23 1.05
C LYS A 220 7.07 11.16 2.14
N GLN A 221 5.96 10.79 2.79
CA GLN A 221 5.96 9.76 3.84
C GLN A 221 6.20 8.37 3.24
N HIS A 222 5.61 8.05 2.07
CA HIS A 222 5.92 6.82 1.33
C HIS A 222 7.41 6.74 1.00
N LEU A 223 7.98 7.83 0.48
CA LEU A 223 9.39 7.90 0.10
C LEU A 223 10.32 7.77 1.31
N ARG A 224 10.03 8.45 2.41
CA ARG A 224 10.78 8.30 3.68
C ARG A 224 10.71 6.89 4.24
N GLN A 225 9.59 6.19 4.07
CA GLN A 225 9.48 4.78 4.44
C GLN A 225 10.38 3.92 3.56
N LEU A 226 10.32 4.09 2.24
CA LEU A 226 11.14 3.34 1.27
C LEU A 226 12.64 3.60 1.42
N ARG A 227 13.04 4.80 1.83
CA ARG A 227 14.44 5.22 2.02
C ARG A 227 15.17 4.34 3.04
N GLN A 228 14.43 3.71 3.95
CA GLN A 228 14.99 2.77 4.92
C GLN A 228 15.49 1.47 4.26
N TYR A 229 15.03 1.18 3.03
CA TYR A 229 15.25 -0.08 2.32
C TYR A 229 16.01 0.09 1.00
N CYS A 230 15.77 1.17 0.25
CA CYS A 230 16.40 1.40 -1.05
C CYS A 230 16.45 2.89 -1.40
N ASN A 231 17.28 3.22 -2.40
CA ASN A 231 17.39 4.57 -2.96
C ASN A 231 16.88 4.68 -4.41
N GLN A 232 16.51 3.55 -5.03
CA GLN A 232 15.97 3.51 -6.38
C GLN A 232 14.49 3.05 -6.37
N VAL A 233 13.62 3.79 -7.06
CA VAL A 233 12.23 3.41 -7.32
C VAL A 233 12.01 3.25 -8.82
N ILE A 234 11.43 2.13 -9.21
CA ILE A 234 10.91 1.93 -10.56
C ILE A 234 9.39 2.12 -10.48
N LEU A 235 8.91 3.23 -11.03
CA LEU A 235 7.48 3.51 -11.14
C LEU A 235 6.93 2.75 -12.33
N LEU A 236 5.97 1.87 -12.06
CA LEU A 236 5.22 1.19 -13.10
C LEU A 236 3.83 1.82 -13.18
N LEU A 237 3.65 2.68 -14.18
CA LEU A 237 2.41 3.41 -14.39
C LEU A 237 1.52 2.64 -15.35
N ASP A 238 0.21 2.66 -15.09
CA ASP A 238 -0.77 2.15 -16.06
C ASP A 238 -0.67 2.97 -17.36
N SER A 239 -0.87 2.31 -18.50
CA SER A 239 -0.75 2.94 -19.82
C SER A 239 -1.70 4.14 -20.01
N ASP A 240 -2.86 4.12 -19.35
CA ASP A 240 -3.81 5.25 -19.32
C ASP A 240 -3.32 6.43 -18.47
N ILE A 241 -2.55 6.16 -17.41
CA ILE A 241 -1.99 7.16 -16.49
C ILE A 241 -0.75 7.81 -17.09
N ALA A 242 0.04 7.04 -17.86
CA ALA A 242 1.11 7.56 -18.71
C ALA A 242 0.55 8.49 -19.81
N GLY A 243 -0.67 8.24 -20.29
CA GLY A 243 -1.34 9.05 -21.30
C GLY A 243 -2.03 10.31 -20.77
N GLN A 244 -2.47 10.34 -19.50
CA GLN A 244 -3.20 11.48 -18.93
C GLN A 244 -2.86 11.77 -17.46
N LYS A 245 -2.03 12.80 -17.26
CA LYS A 245 -2.19 13.77 -16.15
C LYS A 245 -2.09 13.23 -14.72
N SER A 246 -1.29 12.21 -14.40
CA SER A 246 -0.69 12.22 -13.06
C SER A 246 0.23 13.43 -13.03
N SER A 247 -0.26 14.52 -12.43
CA SER A 247 0.33 15.85 -12.57
C SER A 247 1.85 15.81 -12.41
N ASP A 248 2.59 16.52 -13.26
CA ASP A 248 4.06 16.61 -13.23
C ASP A 248 4.67 16.72 -11.82
N ARG A 249 3.93 17.37 -10.91
CA ARG A 249 4.25 17.57 -9.49
C ARG A 249 4.33 16.29 -8.66
N ASN A 250 3.55 15.25 -8.98
CA ASN A 250 3.58 13.97 -8.27
C ASN A 250 4.88 13.20 -8.52
N LEU A 251 5.54 13.49 -9.63
CA LEU A 251 6.79 12.87 -10.05
C LEU A 251 8.00 13.62 -9.49
N ASP A 252 7.91 14.95 -9.36
CA ASP A 252 9.00 15.77 -8.81
C ASP A 252 9.32 15.46 -7.34
N ILE A 253 8.35 14.95 -6.57
CA ILE A 253 8.53 14.59 -5.15
C ILE A 253 9.65 13.58 -4.93
N PHE A 254 9.91 12.72 -5.91
CA PHE A 254 10.98 11.76 -5.82
C PHE A 254 12.35 12.41 -5.94
N ILE A 255 12.45 13.38 -6.85
CA ILE A 255 13.67 14.17 -7.06
C ILE A 255 13.94 15.04 -5.83
N GLU A 256 12.91 15.71 -5.30
CA GLU A 256 12.99 16.50 -4.07
C GLU A 256 13.46 15.67 -2.86
N GLU A 257 13.06 14.40 -2.79
CA GLU A 257 13.49 13.50 -1.73
C GLU A 257 14.78 12.75 -2.08
N GLU A 258 15.44 13.02 -3.21
CA GLU A 258 16.72 12.43 -3.70
C GLU A 258 16.65 10.93 -4.07
N PHE A 259 15.54 10.47 -4.63
CA PHE A 259 15.42 9.09 -5.15
C PHE A 259 15.94 9.00 -6.58
N ASP A 260 16.67 7.91 -6.88
CA ASP A 260 16.89 7.48 -8.26
C ASP A 260 15.58 6.91 -8.79
N VAL A 261 14.99 7.55 -9.79
CA VAL A 261 13.68 7.15 -10.32
C VAL A 261 13.77 6.72 -11.76
N LYS A 262 13.19 5.57 -12.03
CA LYS A 262 12.94 5.08 -13.38
C LYS A 262 11.46 4.88 -13.64
N ILE A 263 11.04 5.12 -14.88
CA ILE A 263 9.67 4.94 -15.33
C ILE A 263 9.62 3.72 -16.24
N ALA A 264 8.96 2.67 -15.77
CA ALA A 264 8.63 1.49 -16.57
C ALA A 264 7.23 1.68 -17.17
N GLN A 265 7.07 1.23 -18.41
CA GLN A 265 5.79 1.23 -19.12
C GLN A 265 5.51 -0.17 -19.64
N LEU A 266 4.25 -0.60 -19.49
CA LEU A 266 3.75 -1.81 -20.13
C LEU A 266 3.18 -1.46 -21.51
N PRO A 267 3.01 -2.47 -22.39
CA PRO A 267 2.25 -2.28 -23.62
C PRO A 267 0.85 -1.72 -23.35
N LYS A 268 0.29 -1.02 -24.34
CA LYS A 268 -1.01 -0.36 -24.22
C LYS A 268 -2.09 -1.36 -23.80
N ASP A 269 -3.04 -0.88 -23.00
CA ASP A 269 -4.23 -1.61 -22.54
C ASP A 269 -3.94 -2.75 -21.54
N PHE A 270 -2.68 -2.93 -21.12
CA PHE A 270 -2.32 -3.81 -20.02
C PHE A 270 -2.15 -3.05 -18.70
N ASP A 271 -2.74 -3.60 -17.64
CA ASP A 271 -2.30 -3.35 -16.27
C ASP A 271 -1.23 -4.40 -15.85
N PRO A 272 -0.49 -4.20 -14.74
CA PRO A 272 0.55 -5.14 -14.30
C PRO A 272 0.02 -6.55 -14.05
N CYS A 273 -1.18 -6.67 -13.50
CA CYS A 273 -1.82 -7.96 -13.22
C CYS A 273 -2.10 -8.71 -14.52
N ASP A 274 -2.75 -8.07 -15.48
CA ASP A 274 -3.15 -8.62 -16.77
C ASP A 274 -1.91 -8.96 -17.62
N TYR A 275 -0.85 -8.13 -17.59
CA TYR A 275 0.39 -8.40 -18.31
C TYR A 275 1.14 -9.60 -17.74
N LEU A 276 1.24 -9.73 -16.41
CA LEU A 276 1.87 -10.88 -15.78
C LEU A 276 1.12 -12.18 -16.09
N VAL A 277 -0.21 -12.13 -16.15
CA VAL A 277 -1.03 -13.29 -16.52
C VAL A 277 -0.83 -13.67 -17.99
N ALA A 278 -0.73 -12.70 -18.89
CA ALA A 278 -0.60 -12.96 -20.33
C ALA A 278 0.82 -13.36 -20.76
N GLU A 279 1.83 -12.61 -20.31
CA GLU A 279 3.19 -12.66 -20.85
C GLU A 279 4.23 -13.19 -19.84
N GLY A 280 3.86 -13.32 -18.56
CA GLY A 280 4.70 -13.89 -17.51
C GLY A 280 5.80 -12.97 -16.98
N ALA A 281 6.57 -13.53 -16.04
CA ALA A 281 7.56 -12.78 -15.24
C ALA A 281 8.74 -12.24 -16.06
N GLU A 282 9.22 -13.01 -17.04
CA GLU A 282 10.39 -12.64 -17.84
C GLU A 282 10.11 -11.42 -18.71
N SER A 283 8.99 -11.44 -19.44
CA SER A 283 8.52 -10.31 -20.25
C SER A 283 8.24 -9.08 -19.38
N PHE A 284 7.64 -9.25 -18.21
CA PHE A 284 7.42 -8.15 -17.26
C PHE A 284 8.74 -7.53 -16.78
N LEU A 285 9.71 -8.36 -16.39
CA LEU A 285 11.02 -7.89 -15.97
C LEU A 285 11.81 -7.25 -17.11
N ALA A 286 11.63 -7.69 -18.37
CA ALA A 286 12.20 -7.01 -19.53
C ALA A 286 11.69 -5.56 -19.64
N CYS A 287 10.38 -5.33 -19.48
CA CYS A 287 9.80 -3.98 -19.42
C CYS A 287 10.40 -3.16 -18.27
N VAL A 288 10.46 -3.74 -17.06
CA VAL A 288 11.03 -3.10 -15.86
C VAL A 288 12.51 -2.76 -16.02
N ASN A 289 13.30 -3.62 -16.68
CA ASN A 289 14.72 -3.38 -16.92
C ASN A 289 14.95 -2.36 -18.04
N SER A 290 14.01 -2.22 -18.98
CA SER A 290 14.01 -1.18 -20.00
C SER A 290 13.48 0.18 -19.51
N ALA A 291 13.16 0.29 -18.22
CA ALA A 291 12.64 1.51 -17.62
C ALA A 291 13.54 2.71 -17.89
N LYS A 292 12.92 3.81 -18.34
CA LYS A 292 13.62 5.04 -18.70
C LYS A 292 13.98 5.82 -17.45
N ASP A 293 15.11 6.50 -17.51
CA ASP A 293 15.44 7.53 -16.54
C ASP A 293 14.35 8.61 -16.50
N PHE A 294 14.13 9.17 -15.32
CA PHE A 294 13.12 10.18 -15.06
C PHE A 294 13.19 11.40 -16.00
N PHE A 295 14.38 11.97 -16.21
CA PHE A 295 14.53 13.13 -17.09
C PHE A 295 14.33 12.75 -18.55
N SER A 296 14.80 11.57 -18.95
CA SER A 296 14.55 11.05 -20.30
C SER A 296 13.05 10.94 -20.57
N PHE A 297 12.29 10.41 -19.60
CA PHE A 297 10.83 10.34 -19.68
C PHE A 297 10.17 11.73 -19.73
N LYS A 298 10.61 12.67 -18.89
CA LYS A 298 10.11 14.06 -18.87
C LYS A 298 10.35 14.78 -20.20
N ILE A 299 11.51 14.58 -20.83
CA ILE A 299 11.84 15.16 -22.15
C ILE A 299 10.86 14.63 -23.22
N GLU A 300 10.64 13.31 -23.27
CA GLU A 300 9.71 12.70 -24.23
C GLU A 300 8.28 13.21 -24.02
N MET A 301 7.85 13.34 -22.77
CA MET A 301 6.52 13.82 -22.44
C MET A 301 6.34 15.30 -22.80
N ALA A 302 7.34 16.15 -22.51
CA ALA A 302 7.33 17.56 -22.92
C ALA A 302 7.31 17.72 -24.45
N ALA A 303 8.10 16.89 -25.17
CA ALA A 303 8.14 16.88 -26.63
C ALA A 303 6.83 16.39 -27.27
N SER A 304 6.07 15.53 -26.57
CA SER A 304 4.75 15.06 -27.02
C SER A 304 3.63 16.06 -26.71
N LYS A 305 3.79 16.88 -25.67
CA LYS A 305 2.82 17.88 -25.21
C LYS A 305 2.84 19.17 -26.06
N TRP A 306 4.01 19.57 -26.55
CA TRP A 306 4.21 20.83 -27.27
C TRP A 306 4.59 20.59 -28.73
N ASP A 307 4.23 21.53 -29.61
CA ASP A 307 4.67 21.49 -31.00
C ASP A 307 6.15 21.85 -31.13
N MET A 308 6.98 20.81 -31.21
CA MET A 308 8.44 20.92 -31.32
C MET A 308 8.93 21.51 -32.66
N SER A 309 8.06 21.78 -33.62
CA SER A 309 8.41 22.49 -34.86
C SER A 309 8.48 24.01 -34.68
N THR A 310 7.85 24.55 -33.64
CA THR A 310 7.76 26.01 -33.40
C THR A 310 8.73 26.47 -32.31
N ILE A 311 9.15 27.74 -32.37
CA ILE A 311 9.97 28.36 -31.30
C ILE A 311 9.17 28.37 -29.98
N HIS A 312 7.87 28.69 -30.04
CA HIS A 312 7.01 28.75 -28.87
C HIS A 312 6.88 27.38 -28.18
N GLY A 313 6.63 26.30 -28.95
CA GLY A 313 6.54 24.95 -28.41
C GLY A 313 7.86 24.47 -27.81
N LYS A 314 9.00 24.70 -28.47
CA LYS A 314 10.33 24.41 -27.91
C LYS A 314 10.59 25.15 -26.59
N ALA A 315 10.27 26.44 -26.52
CA ALA A 315 10.44 27.23 -25.32
C ALA A 315 9.59 26.71 -24.15
N ASN A 316 8.34 26.33 -24.41
CA ASN A 316 7.47 25.77 -23.37
C ASN A 316 7.94 24.38 -22.90
N ALA A 317 8.40 23.52 -23.82
CA ALA A 317 8.97 22.21 -23.45
C ALA A 317 10.22 22.36 -22.56
N ILE A 318 11.11 23.30 -22.89
CA ILE A 318 12.27 23.62 -22.06
C ILE A 318 11.84 24.12 -20.68
N ASN A 319 10.86 25.03 -20.61
CA ASN A 319 10.37 25.55 -19.33
C ASN A 319 9.77 24.45 -18.45
N ASP A 320 9.01 23.50 -19.03
CA ASP A 320 8.47 22.35 -18.30
C ASP A 320 9.62 21.52 -17.68
N ILE A 321 10.65 21.19 -18.47
CA ILE A 321 11.82 20.42 -17.99
C ILE A 321 12.61 21.19 -16.94
N LEU A 322 12.89 22.47 -17.16
CA LEU A 322 13.63 23.32 -16.22
C LEU A 322 12.91 23.43 -14.87
N SER A 323 11.58 23.54 -14.88
CA SER A 323 10.79 23.63 -13.65
C SER A 323 10.95 22.40 -12.74
N THR A 324 11.17 21.22 -13.34
CA THR A 324 11.48 19.99 -12.62
C THR A 324 12.95 19.95 -12.21
N ALA A 325 13.88 20.31 -13.11
CA ALA A 325 15.32 20.31 -12.81
C ALA A 325 15.68 21.25 -11.63
N MET A 326 15.01 22.40 -11.52
CA MET A 326 15.20 23.36 -10.42
C MET A 326 14.75 22.85 -9.05
N LYS A 327 14.06 21.70 -8.97
CA LYS A 327 13.66 21.07 -7.71
C LYS A 327 14.66 20.04 -7.21
N MET A 328 15.70 19.74 -8.01
CA MET A 328 16.82 18.93 -7.55
C MET A 328 17.52 19.66 -6.40
N PRO A 329 17.77 19.01 -5.26
CA PRO A 329 18.61 19.57 -4.22
C PRO A 329 20.00 19.91 -4.77
N ASP A 330 20.58 21.02 -4.32
CA ASP A 330 21.97 21.37 -4.64
C ASP A 330 22.90 20.28 -4.08
N VAL A 331 23.62 19.60 -4.97
CA VAL A 331 24.55 18.49 -4.66
C VAL A 331 25.85 19.00 -4.07
#